data_AF-A0A443Q1M2-F1
#
_entry.id   AF-A0A443Q1M2-F1
#
_cell.length_a   1.000
_cell.length_b   1.000
_cell.length_c   1.000
_cell.angle_alpha   90.00
_cell.angle_beta   90.00
_cell.angle_gamma   90.00
#
_symmetry.space_group_name_H-M   'P 1'
#
loop_
_entity.id
_entity.type
_entity.pdbx_description
1 polymer ?
#
loop_
_entity_poly.entity_id
_entity_poly.type
_entity_poly.pdbx_seq_one_letter_code
_entity_poly.pdbx_strand_id
1 'polypeptide(L)'
;MGSVEMSSLYFCNGWVSSASEYTQQSGWVRIELPFLISTPSPIYKIRKRDQTQHSERERERESQNRSRETQDKESVAMAEGEGVQIKESSICSDLLTFLNASPTAFHAVDEAKKQLKDAGFEHISEREDWKLESGKKYFFTRNHSTIVAFAIGNRYVAGNGFHIVGAHTDSPCLKLKPVSKVIKGGYLEIGVQTYGGGLWHTWFDRDLTVAGRLMIKEKNGDSITYSHKLVRIEEPIMRIPNLAIHLDRNVDGFKVNTQTQLVPVLATSIKAELQKVAAENGVQCDGKESNERKNADDKNHHPILLRLLAAQACCQPDEIRDFELQVCDTQPSTIGGLMKEFIFSGRLDNLCMSFCSLKALIDSTHSEDSLDNETGVRMVALFDHEEVGSNSAQGAGSPVMFDALSRITMSFSSSDSKLVEKSIQKSFLVSADMAHALHPNYMDKHEDNHQPKLHGGLVIKHNANQRYATNAVTSFIFREIAERHNLPVQDFVVRNDMPCGSTIGPIIASGVGIRTVDVGAPQLSMHSIREMCATDDVRHSYNHFKAYFEEFSQLDDKIAVDF
;
A
#
# COMPACT_ATOMS: atom_id res chain seq x y z
N MET A 1 51.95 -4.90 31.50
CA MET A 1 51.15 -4.02 32.39
C MET A 1 50.32 -3.16 31.45
N GLY A 2 49.08 -3.46 31.05
CA GLY A 2 47.86 -3.93 31.70
C GLY A 2 46.76 -3.01 31.12
N SER A 3 45.99 -3.43 30.10
CA SER A 3 44.66 -4.06 30.15
C SER A 3 43.62 -3.30 31.01
N VAL A 4 42.67 -2.58 30.37
CA VAL A 4 41.25 -2.40 30.77
C VAL A 4 40.50 -1.99 29.48
N GLU A 5 39.79 -2.87 28.77
CA GLU A 5 38.40 -3.36 28.92
C GLU A 5 37.30 -2.47 28.31
N MET A 6 36.73 -2.99 27.20
CA MET A 6 35.47 -2.62 26.57
C MET A 6 34.30 -3.15 27.41
N SER A 7 33.24 -2.37 27.59
CA SER A 7 31.93 -2.90 27.97
C SER A 7 30.87 -2.49 26.95
N SER A 8 30.42 -3.49 26.18
CA SER A 8 29.21 -3.46 25.38
C SER A 8 28.04 -3.87 26.26
N LEU A 9 26.98 -3.06 26.32
CA LEU A 9 25.69 -3.46 26.87
C LEU A 9 24.83 -4.10 25.76
N TYR A 10 24.77 -5.42 25.77
CA TYR A 10 23.72 -6.20 25.11
C TYR A 10 22.59 -6.44 26.12
N PHE A 11 21.40 -5.93 25.85
CA PHE A 11 20.19 -6.34 26.59
C PHE A 11 19.62 -7.60 25.95
N CYS A 12 19.71 -8.71 26.69
CA CYS A 12 19.10 -10.00 26.40
C CYS A 12 17.97 -10.18 27.42
N ASN A 13 16.70 -10.14 27.00
CA ASN A 13 15.58 -10.45 27.89
C ASN A 13 15.23 -11.94 27.77
N GLY A 14 15.68 -12.69 28.77
CA GLY A 14 15.34 -14.08 29.01
C GLY A 14 13.97 -14.24 29.66
N TRP A 15 13.41 -15.42 29.39
CA TRP A 15 12.21 -15.99 29.95
C TRP A 15 12.30 -16.16 31.47
N VAL A 16 11.18 -15.96 32.18
CA VAL A 16 10.93 -16.58 33.48
C VAL A 16 9.54 -17.22 33.47
N SER A 17 9.54 -18.54 33.48
CA SER A 17 8.42 -19.40 33.86
C SER A 17 8.20 -19.34 35.36
N SER A 18 6.95 -19.25 35.82
CA SER A 18 6.58 -19.78 37.13
C SER A 18 5.30 -20.60 37.01
N ALA A 19 5.42 -21.87 37.37
CA ALA A 19 4.33 -22.79 37.57
C ALA A 19 3.78 -22.59 39.00
N SER A 20 2.47 -22.70 39.16
CA SER A 20 1.90 -23.18 40.41
C SER A 20 0.69 -24.06 40.08
N GLU A 21 0.81 -25.32 40.47
CA GLU A 21 -0.26 -26.32 40.54
C GLU A 21 -1.23 -25.92 41.65
N TYR A 22 -2.55 -26.06 41.44
CA TYR A 22 -3.47 -26.50 42.50
C TYR A 22 -4.71 -27.18 41.88
N THR A 23 -4.80 -28.46 42.24
CA THR A 23 -5.88 -29.44 42.33
C THR A 23 -7.35 -29.06 42.05
N GLN A 24 -8.02 -30.00 41.37
CA GLN A 24 -9.47 -30.17 41.21
C GLN A 24 -10.26 -30.12 42.53
N GLN A 25 -11.45 -29.50 42.49
CA GLN A 25 -12.63 -30.01 43.19
C GLN A 25 -13.93 -29.56 42.50
N SER A 26 -14.77 -30.54 42.21
CA SER A 26 -16.11 -30.48 41.66
C SER A 26 -17.14 -29.94 42.68
N GLY A 27 -18.03 -29.05 42.26
CA GLY A 27 -19.19 -28.64 43.05
C GLY A 27 -20.28 -28.05 42.16
N TRP A 28 -21.37 -28.80 41.96
CA TRP A 28 -22.60 -28.32 41.34
C TRP A 28 -23.33 -27.42 42.35
N VAL A 29 -23.63 -26.17 41.97
CA VAL A 29 -24.54 -25.31 42.74
C VAL A 29 -25.70 -24.88 41.85
N ARG A 30 -26.89 -25.28 42.30
CA ARG A 30 -28.22 -25.01 41.76
C ARG A 30 -28.65 -23.63 42.27
N ILE A 31 -28.97 -22.69 41.38
CA ILE A 31 -29.51 -21.38 41.77
C ILE A 31 -31.00 -21.34 41.40
N GLU A 32 -31.83 -21.26 42.43
CA GLU A 32 -33.27 -21.01 42.36
C GLU A 32 -33.57 -19.51 42.20
N LEU A 33 -34.51 -19.19 41.32
CA LEU A 33 -35.12 -17.87 41.16
C LEU A 33 -36.12 -17.57 42.29
N PRO A 34 -36.23 -16.32 42.74
CA PRO A 34 -37.46 -15.83 43.35
C PRO A 34 -38.19 -14.80 42.45
N PHE A 35 -39.47 -15.10 42.24
CA PHE A 35 -40.55 -14.19 41.84
C PHE A 35 -40.71 -13.02 42.83
N LEU A 36 -41.00 -11.81 42.35
CA LEU A 36 -41.68 -10.75 43.11
C LEU A 36 -42.38 -9.70 42.20
N ILE A 37 -43.68 -9.92 42.03
CA ILE A 37 -44.85 -9.03 42.20
C ILE A 37 -44.79 -7.53 41.79
N SER A 38 -45.75 -7.22 40.90
CA SER A 38 -46.43 -5.98 40.47
C SER A 38 -46.37 -4.67 41.29
N THR A 39 -46.41 -3.53 40.57
CA THR A 39 -47.38 -2.40 40.74
C THR A 39 -47.28 -1.37 39.56
N PRO A 40 -48.28 -0.49 39.32
CA PRO A 40 -48.79 -0.18 37.97
C PRO A 40 -48.41 1.19 37.36
N SER A 41 -48.60 1.30 36.04
CA SER A 41 -48.45 2.50 35.20
C SER A 41 -49.58 3.55 35.40
N PRO A 42 -49.31 4.85 35.21
CA PRO A 42 -50.35 5.88 35.19
C PRO A 42 -50.98 6.07 33.80
N ILE A 43 -52.29 6.27 33.85
CA ILE A 43 -53.23 6.54 32.77
C ILE A 43 -52.96 7.90 32.13
N TYR A 44 -52.75 7.95 30.81
CA TYR A 44 -52.87 9.17 30.01
C TYR A 44 -54.18 9.17 29.20
N LYS A 45 -54.98 10.22 29.41
CA LYS A 45 -56.23 10.51 28.67
C LYS A 45 -55.92 10.88 27.22
N ILE A 46 -56.41 10.10 26.27
CA ILE A 46 -56.40 10.43 24.83
C ILE A 46 -57.55 11.38 24.53
N ARG A 47 -57.21 12.57 24.01
CA ARG A 47 -58.12 13.58 23.46
C ARG A 47 -58.28 13.29 21.97
N LYS A 48 -59.51 13.07 21.49
CA LYS A 48 -59.81 12.93 20.05
C LYS A 48 -59.30 14.17 19.29
N ARG A 49 -58.49 13.98 18.26
CA ARG A 49 -58.11 14.98 17.25
C ARG A 49 -58.32 14.41 15.86
N ASP A 50 -58.73 15.29 14.95
CA ASP A 50 -59.33 15.06 13.64
C ASP A 50 -58.55 14.12 12.70
N GLN A 51 -59.25 13.11 12.17
CA GLN A 51 -58.76 12.14 11.18
C GLN A 51 -58.78 12.66 9.73
N THR A 52 -59.15 13.92 9.47
CA THR A 52 -59.34 14.44 8.12
C THR A 52 -58.09 15.10 7.52
N GLN A 53 -57.15 15.61 8.32
CA GLN A 53 -55.94 16.29 7.80
C GLN A 53 -54.74 15.36 7.54
N HIS A 54 -54.74 14.13 8.06
CA HIS A 54 -53.63 13.20 7.85
C HIS A 54 -53.69 12.51 6.47
N SER A 55 -54.89 12.33 5.91
CA SER A 55 -55.09 11.65 4.62
C SER A 55 -54.76 12.50 3.40
N GLU A 56 -54.80 13.83 3.51
CA GLU A 56 -54.45 14.75 2.41
C GLU A 56 -52.93 14.89 2.26
N ARG A 57 -52.19 14.91 3.39
CA ARG A 57 -50.72 14.98 3.39
C ARG A 57 -50.03 13.70 2.88
N GLU A 58 -50.68 12.54 3.00
CA GLU A 58 -50.17 11.30 2.43
C GLU A 58 -50.40 11.23 0.91
N ARG A 59 -51.53 11.74 0.42
CA ARG A 59 -51.81 11.82 -1.03
C ARG A 59 -50.89 12.79 -1.76
N GLU A 60 -50.51 13.91 -1.13
CA GLU A 60 -49.53 14.85 -1.70
C GLU A 60 -48.12 14.25 -1.76
N ARG A 61 -47.72 13.42 -0.78
CA ARG A 61 -46.43 12.72 -0.78
C ARG A 61 -46.36 11.61 -1.83
N GLU A 62 -47.44 10.86 -2.02
CA GLU A 62 -47.51 9.83 -3.08
C GLU A 62 -47.53 10.44 -4.49
N SER A 63 -48.17 11.61 -4.64
CA SER A 63 -48.14 12.40 -5.88
C SER A 63 -46.73 12.91 -6.21
N GLN A 64 -45.97 13.39 -5.22
CA GLN A 64 -44.60 13.87 -5.41
C GLN A 64 -43.59 12.74 -5.67
N ASN A 65 -43.81 11.54 -5.12
CA ASN A 65 -42.97 10.37 -5.43
C ASN A 65 -43.23 9.83 -6.84
N ARG A 66 -44.49 9.82 -7.31
CA ARG A 66 -44.80 9.41 -8.69
C ARG A 66 -44.20 10.32 -9.74
N SER A 67 -44.18 11.64 -9.50
CA SER A 67 -43.58 12.60 -10.44
C SER A 67 -42.05 12.50 -10.50
N ARG A 68 -41.39 12.15 -9.39
CA ARG A 68 -39.95 11.82 -9.35
C ARG A 68 -39.61 10.53 -10.08
N GLU A 69 -40.39 9.46 -9.89
CA GLU A 69 -40.20 8.19 -10.60
C GLU A 69 -40.43 8.30 -12.12
N THR A 70 -41.29 9.22 -12.58
CA THR A 70 -41.45 9.50 -14.01
C THR A 70 -40.31 10.35 -14.59
N GLN A 71 -39.71 11.27 -13.83
CA GLN A 71 -38.53 12.02 -14.26
C GLN A 71 -37.27 11.15 -14.35
N ASP A 72 -37.12 10.17 -13.45
CA ASP A 72 -36.00 9.21 -13.49
C ASP A 72 -36.16 8.13 -14.56
N LYS A 73 -37.38 7.91 -15.09
CA LYS A 73 -37.62 6.99 -16.21
C LYS A 73 -37.46 7.67 -17.58
N GLU A 74 -37.69 8.97 -17.67
CA GLU A 74 -37.45 9.74 -18.90
C GLU A 74 -35.97 10.08 -19.12
N SER A 75 -35.16 10.18 -18.06
CA SER A 75 -33.70 10.34 -18.17
C SER A 75 -32.97 9.05 -18.60
N VAL A 76 -33.58 7.88 -18.38
CA VAL A 76 -33.03 6.56 -18.74
C VAL A 76 -33.43 6.11 -20.15
N ALA A 77 -34.39 6.76 -20.81
CA ALA A 77 -34.92 6.34 -22.13
C ALA A 77 -34.39 7.14 -23.35
N MET A 78 -33.38 8.00 -23.19
CA MET A 78 -32.81 8.82 -24.28
C MET A 78 -31.34 8.51 -24.60
N ALA A 79 -30.89 7.29 -24.35
CA ALA A 79 -29.51 6.85 -24.63
C ALA A 79 -29.48 5.56 -25.47
N GLU A 80 -30.16 5.55 -26.61
CA GLU A 80 -29.92 4.56 -27.66
C GLU A 80 -29.70 5.27 -29.00
N GLY A 81 -28.43 5.58 -29.26
CA GLY A 81 -27.93 6.05 -30.54
C GLY A 81 -26.47 5.63 -30.65
N GLU A 82 -26.16 4.81 -31.64
CA GLU A 82 -24.84 4.23 -31.90
C GLU A 82 -23.76 5.33 -31.99
N GLY A 83 -23.01 5.47 -30.92
CA GLY A 83 -21.80 6.27 -30.82
C GLY A 83 -20.78 5.46 -30.03
N VAL A 84 -19.54 5.46 -30.50
CA VAL A 84 -18.40 4.84 -29.81
C VAL A 84 -18.33 5.45 -28.40
N GLN A 85 -18.84 4.73 -27.40
CA GLN A 85 -18.72 5.09 -25.99
C GLN A 85 -17.26 4.95 -25.60
N ILE A 86 -16.55 6.07 -25.49
CA ILE A 86 -15.35 6.16 -24.66
C ILE A 86 -15.84 5.88 -23.24
N LYS A 87 -15.62 4.66 -22.77
CA LYS A 87 -16.01 4.22 -21.43
C LYS A 87 -15.16 5.03 -20.44
N GLU A 88 -15.75 6.04 -19.80
CA GLU A 88 -15.11 6.79 -18.73
C GLU A 88 -14.68 5.79 -17.65
N SER A 89 -13.36 5.63 -17.44
CA SER A 89 -12.83 4.64 -16.50
C SER A 89 -13.10 5.11 -15.08
N SER A 90 -13.70 4.25 -14.25
CA SER A 90 -13.89 4.56 -12.83
C SER A 90 -12.54 4.50 -12.08
N ILE A 91 -12.37 5.31 -11.03
CA ILE A 91 -11.16 5.32 -10.16
C ILE A 91 -10.76 3.92 -9.66
N CYS A 92 -11.73 3.03 -9.42
CA CYS A 92 -11.47 1.65 -9.02
C CYS A 92 -10.86 0.80 -10.14
N SER A 93 -11.29 1.01 -11.40
CA SER A 93 -10.72 0.34 -12.57
C SER A 93 -9.27 0.77 -12.80
N ASP A 94 -8.98 2.05 -12.60
CA ASP A 94 -7.62 2.58 -12.67
C ASP A 94 -6.74 2.00 -11.56
N LEU A 95 -7.27 1.88 -10.33
CA LEU A 95 -6.58 1.20 -9.22
C LEU A 95 -6.28 -0.27 -9.56
N LEU A 96 -7.24 -1.03 -10.10
CA LEU A 96 -6.99 -2.42 -10.50
C LEU A 96 -5.90 -2.51 -11.56
N THR A 97 -5.88 -1.58 -12.51
CA THR A 97 -4.85 -1.50 -13.56
C THR A 97 -3.48 -1.23 -12.93
N PHE A 98 -3.38 -0.26 -12.03
CA PHE A 98 -2.17 0.05 -11.28
C PHE A 98 -1.67 -1.16 -10.45
N LEU A 99 -2.54 -1.80 -9.68
CA LEU A 99 -2.21 -2.99 -8.86
C LEU A 99 -1.72 -4.16 -9.70
N ASN A 100 -2.36 -4.40 -10.84
CA ASN A 100 -2.01 -5.49 -11.75
C ASN A 100 -0.73 -5.19 -12.54
N ALA A 101 -0.41 -3.93 -12.80
CA ALA A 101 0.86 -3.49 -13.39
C ALA A 101 2.01 -3.52 -12.37
N SER A 102 1.70 -3.51 -11.07
CA SER A 102 2.65 -3.30 -9.97
C SER A 102 2.79 -4.54 -9.07
N PRO A 103 3.37 -5.66 -9.56
CA PRO A 103 3.60 -6.82 -8.72
C PRO A 103 4.63 -6.55 -7.62
N THR A 104 5.57 -5.60 -7.83
CA THR A 104 6.68 -5.27 -6.92
C THR A 104 6.80 -3.76 -6.72
N ALA A 105 7.51 -3.31 -5.68
CA ALA A 105 7.83 -1.89 -5.47
C ALA A 105 8.50 -1.25 -6.70
N PHE A 106 9.42 -1.96 -7.37
CA PHE A 106 10.04 -1.49 -8.61
C PHE A 106 9.04 -1.24 -9.75
N HIS A 107 8.05 -2.12 -9.91
CA HIS A 107 7.01 -1.96 -10.92
C HIS A 107 5.99 -0.89 -10.53
N ALA A 108 5.69 -0.73 -9.25
CA ALA A 108 4.87 0.36 -8.74
C ALA A 108 5.48 1.72 -9.07
N VAL A 109 6.80 1.87 -8.86
CA VAL A 109 7.53 3.07 -9.28
C VAL A 109 7.54 3.23 -10.79
N ASP A 110 7.81 2.18 -11.57
CA ASP A 110 7.80 2.28 -13.04
C ASP A 110 6.44 2.71 -13.59
N GLU A 111 5.36 2.17 -13.03
CA GLU A 111 3.99 2.55 -13.38
C GLU A 111 3.69 4.00 -12.98
N ALA A 112 4.06 4.41 -11.75
CA ALA A 112 3.90 5.79 -11.32
C ALA A 112 4.65 6.78 -12.23
N LYS A 113 5.88 6.44 -12.65
CA LYS A 113 6.67 7.26 -13.60
C LYS A 113 5.97 7.41 -14.95
N LYS A 114 5.35 6.35 -15.47
CA LYS A 114 4.61 6.42 -16.74
C LYS A 114 3.46 7.39 -16.62
N GLN A 115 2.62 7.23 -15.60
CA GLN A 115 1.47 8.11 -15.37
C GLN A 115 1.89 9.58 -15.15
N LEU A 116 2.97 9.83 -14.41
CA LEU A 116 3.50 11.18 -14.22
C LEU A 116 4.00 11.82 -15.52
N LYS A 117 4.73 11.06 -16.35
CA LYS A 117 5.19 11.54 -17.67
C LYS A 117 4.02 11.84 -18.59
N ASP A 118 3.02 10.97 -18.62
CA ASP A 118 1.80 11.15 -19.42
C ASP A 118 1.02 12.40 -18.95
N ALA A 119 1.09 12.71 -17.66
CA ALA A 119 0.55 13.93 -17.06
C ALA A 119 1.45 15.18 -17.19
N GLY A 120 2.55 15.09 -17.94
CA GLY A 120 3.45 16.22 -18.23
C GLY A 120 4.42 16.58 -17.11
N PHE A 121 4.68 15.69 -16.14
CA PHE A 121 5.74 15.90 -15.16
C PHE A 121 7.11 15.59 -15.78
N GLU A 122 8.09 16.45 -15.51
CA GLU A 122 9.46 16.28 -15.97
C GLU A 122 10.26 15.38 -15.02
N HIS A 123 10.96 14.38 -15.58
CA HIS A 123 11.86 13.54 -14.79
C HIS A 123 13.19 14.24 -14.56
N ILE A 124 13.53 14.49 -13.29
CA ILE A 124 14.80 15.09 -12.89
C ILE A 124 15.70 14.04 -12.20
N SER A 125 17.01 14.21 -12.37
CA SER A 125 18.01 13.34 -11.75
C SER A 125 18.41 13.88 -10.38
N GLU A 126 18.43 13.03 -9.36
CA GLU A 126 18.98 13.42 -8.05
C GLU A 126 20.48 13.72 -8.08
N ARG A 127 21.19 13.22 -9.10
CA ARG A 127 22.64 13.37 -9.25
C ARG A 127 23.08 14.67 -9.91
N GLU A 128 22.13 15.41 -10.48
CA GLU A 128 22.37 16.66 -11.20
C GLU A 128 21.84 17.85 -10.41
N ASP A 129 22.31 19.05 -10.74
CA ASP A 129 21.71 20.30 -10.24
C ASP A 129 20.29 20.48 -10.79
N TRP A 130 19.39 21.02 -9.96
CA TRP A 130 17.99 21.23 -10.34
C TRP A 130 17.73 22.66 -10.79
N LYS A 131 17.16 22.80 -11.98
CA LYS A 131 16.63 24.05 -12.52
C LYS A 131 15.11 23.99 -12.49
N LEU A 132 14.55 24.42 -11.36
CA LEU A 132 13.11 24.38 -11.12
C LEU A 132 12.48 25.74 -11.47
N GLU A 133 11.25 25.70 -11.98
CA GLU A 133 10.47 26.89 -12.30
C GLU A 133 9.09 26.81 -11.61
N SER A 134 8.57 27.96 -11.17
CA SER A 134 7.21 28.06 -10.67
C SER A 134 6.20 27.66 -11.76
N GLY A 135 5.11 27.01 -11.38
CA GLY A 135 4.09 26.50 -12.31
C GLY A 135 4.45 25.17 -12.98
N LYS A 136 5.66 24.65 -12.78
CA LYS A 136 6.11 23.38 -13.38
C LYS A 136 6.00 22.20 -12.42
N LYS A 137 6.08 21.00 -13.01
CA LYS A 137 5.81 19.71 -12.37
C LYS A 137 6.99 18.78 -12.63
N TYR A 138 7.48 18.12 -11.58
CA TYR A 138 8.70 17.34 -11.62
C TYR A 138 8.57 16.05 -10.80
N PHE A 139 9.40 15.05 -11.12
CA PHE A 139 9.59 13.89 -10.24
C PHE A 139 10.99 13.32 -10.35
N PHE A 140 11.43 12.62 -9.31
CA PHE A 140 12.65 11.82 -9.32
C PHE A 140 12.41 10.47 -8.64
N THR A 141 13.34 9.54 -8.85
CA THR A 141 13.30 8.23 -8.20
C THR A 141 14.61 7.91 -7.52
N ARG A 142 14.53 7.22 -6.38
CA ARG A 142 15.68 6.68 -5.66
C ARG A 142 15.59 5.16 -5.62
N ASN A 143 16.69 4.48 -5.96
CA ASN A 143 16.78 3.02 -6.10
C ASN A 143 15.76 2.38 -7.08
N HIS A 144 14.99 3.18 -7.84
CA HIS A 144 13.85 2.70 -8.61
C HIS A 144 12.75 2.03 -7.76
N SER A 145 12.70 2.25 -6.44
CA SER A 145 11.64 1.73 -5.56
C SER A 145 10.99 2.82 -4.71
N THR A 146 11.59 4.01 -4.66
CA THR A 146 10.98 5.23 -4.12
C THR A 146 10.83 6.27 -5.20
N ILE A 147 9.71 6.98 -5.17
CA ILE A 147 9.41 8.08 -6.10
C ILE A 147 8.89 9.29 -5.33
N VAL A 148 9.40 10.47 -5.69
CA VAL A 148 8.90 11.75 -5.18
C VAL A 148 8.50 12.58 -6.39
N ALA A 149 7.23 12.99 -6.41
CA ALA A 149 6.65 13.83 -7.44
C ALA A 149 6.12 15.11 -6.81
N PHE A 150 6.31 16.25 -7.47
CA PHE A 150 5.90 17.54 -6.94
C PHE A 150 5.53 18.54 -8.04
N ALA A 151 4.59 19.43 -7.71
CA ALA A 151 4.15 20.52 -8.56
C ALA A 151 4.29 21.84 -7.79
N ILE A 152 4.96 22.81 -8.42
CA ILE A 152 5.32 24.08 -7.79
C ILE A 152 4.27 25.12 -8.15
N GLY A 153 3.63 25.74 -7.15
CA GLY A 153 2.66 26.80 -7.40
C GLY A 153 3.25 28.00 -8.14
N ASN A 154 2.45 28.68 -8.96
CA ASN A 154 2.90 29.87 -9.70
C ASN A 154 3.27 31.03 -8.76
N ARG A 155 2.72 31.06 -7.54
CA ARG A 155 3.04 32.06 -6.51
C ARG A 155 4.00 31.55 -5.44
N TYR A 156 4.60 30.38 -5.65
CA TYR A 156 5.59 29.86 -4.73
C TYR A 156 6.81 30.78 -4.65
N VAL A 157 7.24 31.03 -3.41
CA VAL A 157 8.50 31.69 -3.09
C VAL A 157 9.22 30.87 -2.01
N ALA A 158 10.55 30.92 -1.99
CA ALA A 158 11.33 30.20 -1.00
C ALA A 158 10.91 30.57 0.44
N GLY A 159 10.65 29.56 1.27
CA GLY A 159 10.07 29.73 2.62
C GLY A 159 8.56 29.53 2.71
N ASN A 160 7.89 29.20 1.60
CA ASN A 160 6.51 28.69 1.60
C ASN A 160 6.47 27.18 1.89
N GLY A 161 5.29 26.69 2.28
CA GLY A 161 5.09 25.31 2.72
C GLY A 161 4.98 24.28 1.60
N PHE A 162 5.05 23.02 2.00
CA PHE A 162 4.83 21.84 1.17
C PHE A 162 3.56 21.11 1.64
N HIS A 163 2.70 20.71 0.70
CA HIS A 163 1.48 19.95 0.97
C HIS A 163 1.74 18.54 0.49
N ILE A 164 1.99 17.64 1.43
CA ILE A 164 2.60 16.35 1.14
C ILE A 164 1.58 15.24 1.43
N VAL A 165 1.43 14.32 0.50
CA VAL A 165 0.84 13.00 0.78
C VAL A 165 1.95 11.95 0.67
N GLY A 166 2.25 11.30 1.79
CA GLY A 166 3.25 10.23 1.87
C GLY A 166 2.57 8.87 1.92
N ALA A 167 3.08 7.87 1.20
CA ALA A 167 2.66 6.47 1.29
C ALA A 167 3.87 5.54 1.03
N HIS A 168 3.66 4.23 0.88
CA HIS A 168 4.73 3.30 0.52
C HIS A 168 4.38 2.33 -0.62
N THR A 169 5.43 1.91 -1.33
CA THR A 169 5.40 1.11 -2.56
C THR A 169 5.61 -0.38 -2.31
N ASP A 170 6.12 -0.75 -1.13
CA ASP A 170 6.36 -2.13 -0.76
C ASP A 170 5.18 -2.74 0.01
N SER A 171 5.15 -4.07 0.02
CA SER A 171 4.19 -4.90 0.74
C SER A 171 4.88 -6.16 1.23
N PRO A 172 4.34 -6.87 2.24
CA PRO A 172 4.93 -8.11 2.72
C PRO A 172 4.93 -9.17 1.62
N CYS A 173 6.08 -9.81 1.42
CA CYS A 173 6.25 -10.79 0.36
C CYS A 173 7.35 -11.81 0.67
N LEU A 174 7.50 -12.80 -0.21
CA LEU A 174 8.65 -13.69 -0.21
C LEU A 174 9.65 -13.21 -1.25
N LYS A 175 10.86 -12.85 -0.82
CA LYS A 175 11.96 -12.48 -1.72
C LYS A 175 12.85 -13.68 -1.99
N LEU A 176 13.38 -13.83 -3.20
CA LEU A 176 14.36 -14.86 -3.50
C LEU A 176 15.64 -14.60 -2.71
N LYS A 177 16.27 -15.66 -2.21
CA LYS A 177 17.59 -15.55 -1.56
C LYS A 177 18.69 -15.37 -2.62
N PRO A 178 19.81 -14.70 -2.27
CA PRO A 178 20.99 -14.60 -3.16
C PRO A 178 21.55 -15.95 -3.60
N VAL A 179 21.34 -17.00 -2.79
CA VAL A 179 21.53 -18.39 -3.19
C VAL A 179 20.18 -19.08 -3.01
N SER A 180 19.46 -19.25 -4.11
CA SER A 180 18.09 -19.78 -4.11
C SER A 180 17.98 -21.23 -4.56
N LYS A 181 19.05 -21.83 -5.07
CA LYS A 181 19.06 -23.22 -5.52
C LYS A 181 18.85 -24.19 -4.35
N VAL A 182 17.68 -24.84 -4.33
CA VAL A 182 17.37 -25.93 -3.38
C VAL A 182 16.96 -27.17 -4.16
N ILE A 183 17.48 -28.34 -3.78
CA ILE A 183 17.10 -29.64 -4.35
C ILE A 183 16.74 -30.56 -3.20
N LYS A 184 15.51 -31.08 -3.20
CA LYS A 184 15.00 -31.92 -2.11
C LYS A 184 13.90 -32.83 -2.62
N GLY A 185 13.94 -34.12 -2.23
CA GLY A 185 12.86 -35.07 -2.52
C GLY A 185 12.55 -35.28 -4.02
N GLY A 186 13.53 -35.06 -4.91
CA GLY A 186 13.31 -35.12 -6.37
C GLY A 186 12.70 -33.85 -6.99
N TYR A 187 12.54 -32.79 -6.20
CA TYR A 187 12.08 -31.48 -6.63
C TYR A 187 13.22 -30.47 -6.71
N LEU A 188 13.08 -29.55 -7.65
CA LEU A 188 13.81 -28.28 -7.70
C LEU A 188 12.96 -27.24 -7.00
N GLU A 189 13.47 -26.69 -5.91
CA GLU A 189 12.82 -25.70 -5.06
C GLU A 189 13.58 -24.36 -5.11
N ILE A 190 12.90 -23.28 -4.74
CA ILE A 190 13.48 -21.92 -4.68
C ILE A 190 13.59 -21.48 -3.23
N GLY A 191 14.81 -21.27 -2.75
CA GLY A 191 15.08 -20.67 -1.45
C GLY A 191 14.56 -19.22 -1.41
N VAL A 192 13.68 -18.95 -0.47
CA VAL A 192 13.08 -17.63 -0.23
C VAL A 192 13.37 -17.12 1.18
N GLN A 193 13.20 -15.82 1.38
CA GLN A 193 13.22 -15.12 2.67
C GLN A 193 11.94 -14.30 2.84
N THR A 194 11.44 -14.23 4.07
CA THR A 194 10.28 -13.40 4.43
C THR A 194 10.67 -11.94 4.47
N TYR A 195 9.87 -11.09 3.81
CA TYR A 195 9.99 -9.64 3.83
C TYR A 195 8.71 -9.04 4.40
N GLY A 196 8.83 -8.20 5.43
CA GLY A 196 7.67 -7.65 6.15
C GLY A 196 6.94 -8.64 7.06
N GLY A 197 5.81 -8.21 7.61
CA GLY A 197 4.99 -8.98 8.57
C GLY A 197 3.87 -9.81 7.92
N GLY A 198 4.19 -10.61 6.91
CA GLY A 198 3.19 -11.31 6.08
C GLY A 198 2.36 -12.38 6.79
N LEU A 199 1.09 -12.52 6.38
CA LEU A 199 0.24 -13.67 6.74
C LEU A 199 0.65 -14.90 5.92
N TRP A 200 1.78 -15.53 6.26
CA TRP A 200 2.43 -16.57 5.44
C TRP A 200 1.56 -17.77 5.09
N HIS A 201 0.55 -18.09 5.90
CA HIS A 201 -0.39 -19.15 5.60
C HIS A 201 -1.22 -18.91 4.33
N THR A 202 -1.45 -17.65 3.94
CA THR A 202 -2.22 -17.31 2.73
C THR A 202 -1.44 -17.54 1.44
N TRP A 203 -0.12 -17.72 1.53
CA TRP A 203 0.78 -17.95 0.40
C TRP A 203 0.82 -19.42 -0.03
N PHE A 204 0.32 -20.33 0.80
CA PHE A 204 0.20 -21.74 0.45
C PHE A 204 -0.90 -21.94 -0.60
N ASP A 205 -0.68 -22.93 -1.47
CA ASP A 205 -1.62 -23.35 -2.51
C ASP A 205 -2.04 -22.26 -3.49
N ARG A 206 -1.22 -21.22 -3.61
CA ARG A 206 -1.33 -20.18 -4.64
C ARG A 206 -0.55 -20.56 -5.89
N ASP A 207 -1.03 -20.07 -7.02
CA ASP A 207 -0.33 -20.12 -8.28
C ASP A 207 0.64 -18.92 -8.31
N LEU A 208 1.93 -19.21 -8.19
CA LEU A 208 2.94 -18.18 -7.90
C LEU A 208 3.91 -18.01 -9.06
N THR A 209 4.40 -16.78 -9.19
CA THR A 209 5.41 -16.38 -10.18
C THR A 209 6.46 -15.45 -9.56
N VAL A 210 7.48 -15.04 -10.32
CA VAL A 210 8.47 -14.03 -9.90
C VAL A 210 8.35 -12.73 -10.70
N ALA A 211 8.57 -11.62 -10.00
CA ALA A 211 8.81 -10.32 -10.62
C ALA A 211 9.84 -9.53 -9.82
N GLY A 212 10.48 -8.55 -10.46
CA GLY A 212 11.42 -7.64 -9.79
C GLY A 212 12.39 -7.00 -10.78
N ARG A 213 13.66 -6.88 -10.39
CA ARG A 213 14.72 -6.31 -11.24
C ARG A 213 15.90 -7.25 -11.41
N LEU A 214 16.54 -7.15 -12.57
CA LEU A 214 17.80 -7.78 -12.91
C LEU A 214 18.88 -6.71 -13.07
N MET A 215 20.10 -7.00 -12.63
CA MET A 215 21.31 -6.27 -13.02
C MET A 215 21.95 -6.99 -14.20
N ILE A 216 21.98 -6.35 -15.35
CA ILE A 216 22.44 -6.94 -16.62
C ILE A 216 23.74 -6.28 -17.04
N LYS A 217 24.69 -7.12 -17.47
CA LYS A 217 25.91 -6.70 -18.14
C LYS A 217 25.62 -6.57 -19.64
N GLU A 218 25.77 -5.38 -20.17
CA GLU A 218 25.65 -5.09 -21.60
C GLU A 218 27.03 -4.88 -22.21
N LYS A 219 27.27 -5.47 -23.39
CA LYS A 219 28.51 -5.31 -24.14
C LYS A 219 28.26 -4.49 -25.40
N ASN A 220 28.79 -3.27 -25.44
CA ASN A 220 28.71 -2.36 -26.58
C ASN A 220 30.11 -2.20 -27.19
N GLY A 221 30.44 -3.06 -28.16
CA GLY A 221 31.80 -3.16 -28.71
C GLY A 221 32.79 -3.65 -27.64
N ASP A 222 33.82 -2.86 -27.36
CA ASP A 222 34.80 -3.13 -26.29
C ASP A 222 34.37 -2.56 -24.92
N SER A 223 33.31 -1.75 -24.87
CA SER A 223 32.80 -1.18 -23.62
C SER A 223 31.84 -2.13 -22.91
N ILE A 224 31.97 -2.21 -21.59
CA ILE A 224 31.07 -2.95 -20.70
C ILE A 224 30.29 -1.94 -19.86
N THR A 225 28.96 -2.03 -19.94
CA THR A 225 28.04 -1.24 -19.13
C THR A 225 27.14 -2.15 -18.30
N TYR A 226 26.62 -1.63 -17.20
CA TYR A 226 25.66 -2.34 -16.36
C TYR A 226 24.37 -1.54 -16.28
N SER A 227 23.25 -2.20 -16.54
CA SER A 227 21.92 -1.61 -16.51
C SER A 227 21.02 -2.41 -15.57
N HIS A 228 20.00 -1.74 -15.04
CA HIS A 228 18.90 -2.45 -14.39
C HIS A 228 17.80 -2.69 -15.43
N LYS A 229 17.15 -3.85 -15.36
CA LYS A 229 15.97 -4.16 -16.19
C LYS A 229 14.88 -4.79 -15.33
N LEU A 230 13.64 -4.33 -15.49
CA LEU A 230 12.51 -4.97 -14.84
C LEU A 230 12.17 -6.28 -15.54
N VAL A 231 11.78 -7.26 -14.75
CA VAL A 231 11.37 -8.57 -15.23
C VAL A 231 10.12 -9.01 -14.48
N ARG A 232 9.18 -9.59 -15.22
CA ARG A 232 7.98 -10.21 -14.69
C ARG A 232 7.70 -11.45 -15.53
N ILE A 233 7.57 -12.59 -14.87
CA ILE A 233 7.06 -13.81 -15.48
C ILE A 233 5.55 -13.83 -15.24
N GLU A 234 4.74 -13.99 -16.28
CA GLU A 234 3.28 -13.95 -16.15
C GLU A 234 2.69 -15.32 -15.83
N GLU A 235 3.37 -16.39 -16.25
CA GLU A 235 2.94 -17.76 -16.03
C GLU A 235 3.14 -18.21 -14.57
N PRO A 236 2.24 -19.06 -14.03
CA PRO A 236 2.40 -19.64 -12.71
C PRO A 236 3.46 -20.75 -12.71
N ILE A 237 4.70 -20.37 -12.41
CA ILE A 237 5.86 -21.27 -12.49
C ILE A 237 6.16 -22.02 -11.19
N MET A 238 5.57 -21.63 -10.05
CA MET A 238 5.86 -22.27 -8.77
C MET A 238 4.66 -22.30 -7.83
N ARG A 239 4.77 -23.11 -6.79
CA ARG A 239 3.73 -23.25 -5.76
C ARG A 239 4.34 -23.64 -4.42
N ILE A 240 3.74 -23.17 -3.33
CA ILE A 240 4.04 -23.65 -1.97
C ILE A 240 2.91 -24.61 -1.57
N PRO A 241 3.08 -25.93 -1.70
CA PRO A 241 2.01 -26.89 -1.43
C PRO A 241 1.79 -27.07 0.08
N ASN A 242 0.53 -27.21 0.49
CA ASN A 242 0.23 -27.67 1.85
C ASN A 242 0.62 -29.13 2.07
N LEU A 243 0.94 -29.47 3.31
CA LEU A 243 0.96 -30.86 3.75
C LEU A 243 -0.49 -31.37 3.81
N ALA A 244 -0.74 -32.54 3.24
CA ALA A 244 -2.06 -33.15 3.29
C ALA A 244 -2.48 -33.41 4.76
N ILE A 245 -3.68 -32.97 5.15
CA ILE A 245 -4.22 -33.11 6.51
C ILE A 245 -4.18 -34.55 7.06
N HIS A 246 -4.25 -35.55 6.18
CA HIS A 246 -4.16 -36.96 6.56
C HIS A 246 -2.85 -37.33 7.27
N LEU A 247 -1.77 -36.58 6.97
CA LEU A 247 -0.42 -36.76 7.52
C LEU A 247 -0.16 -35.86 8.74
N ASP A 248 -1.08 -34.95 9.06
CA ASP A 248 -0.96 -34.06 10.21
C ASP A 248 -2.32 -33.71 10.82
N ARG A 249 -2.87 -34.68 11.58
CA ARG A 249 -4.24 -34.62 12.13
C ARG A 249 -4.35 -33.92 13.48
N ASN A 250 -3.23 -33.57 14.10
CA ASN A 250 -3.16 -33.12 15.49
C ASN A 250 -2.73 -31.65 15.64
N VAL A 251 -2.81 -30.84 14.58
CA VAL A 251 -2.38 -29.43 14.64
C VAL A 251 -3.51 -28.53 15.09
N ASP A 252 -3.35 -27.94 16.28
CA ASP A 252 -4.14 -26.78 16.71
C ASP A 252 -3.66 -25.53 15.96
N GLY A 253 -4.34 -25.23 14.86
CA GLY A 253 -4.09 -24.06 14.01
C GLY A 253 -2.97 -24.24 12.99
N PHE A 254 -2.86 -23.33 12.04
CA PHE A 254 -1.84 -23.42 10.98
C PHE A 254 -0.49 -22.87 11.47
N LYS A 255 0.45 -23.75 11.82
CA LYS A 255 1.81 -23.38 12.23
C LYS A 255 2.82 -23.88 11.20
N VAL A 256 3.53 -22.94 10.59
CA VAL A 256 4.55 -23.24 9.57
C VAL A 256 5.91 -22.67 9.96
N ASN A 257 6.94 -23.49 9.78
CA ASN A 257 8.32 -23.06 9.84
C ASN A 257 8.66 -22.28 8.55
N THR A 258 8.89 -20.99 8.68
CA THR A 258 9.14 -20.07 7.55
C THR A 258 10.41 -20.41 6.75
N GLN A 259 11.35 -21.16 7.34
CA GLN A 259 12.59 -21.56 6.67
C GLN A 259 12.45 -22.89 5.90
N THR A 260 11.70 -23.87 6.43
CA THR A 260 11.68 -25.23 5.88
C THR A 260 10.37 -25.63 5.20
N GLN A 261 9.28 -24.89 5.43
CA GLN A 261 7.93 -25.23 4.93
C GLN A 261 7.34 -24.15 4.01
N LEU A 262 8.03 -23.02 3.82
CA LEU A 262 7.60 -21.91 2.96
C LEU A 262 8.36 -21.87 1.61
N VAL A 263 9.02 -22.97 1.25
CA VAL A 263 9.91 -23.05 0.09
C VAL A 263 9.11 -23.46 -1.15
N PRO A 264 8.97 -22.62 -2.19
CA PRO A 264 8.20 -22.98 -3.38
C PRO A 264 8.86 -24.08 -4.21
N VAL A 265 8.04 -25.00 -4.72
CA VAL A 265 8.41 -25.99 -5.73
C VAL A 265 8.34 -25.35 -7.11
N LEU A 266 9.42 -25.43 -7.87
CA LEU A 266 9.55 -24.90 -9.24
C LEU A 266 9.39 -25.99 -10.30
N ALA A 267 10.07 -27.13 -10.12
CA ALA A 267 10.07 -28.22 -11.09
C ALA A 267 10.43 -29.55 -10.44
N THR A 268 10.35 -30.65 -11.20
CA THR A 268 10.93 -31.95 -10.80
C THR A 268 12.30 -32.14 -11.43
N SER A 269 13.22 -32.80 -10.73
CA SER A 269 14.55 -33.13 -11.27
C SER A 269 14.43 -33.99 -12.54
N ILE A 270 13.42 -34.87 -12.62
CA ILE A 270 13.16 -35.73 -13.79
C ILE A 270 12.84 -34.88 -15.02
N LYS A 271 11.91 -33.93 -14.92
CA LYS A 271 11.54 -33.08 -16.07
C LYS A 271 12.66 -32.13 -16.47
N ALA A 272 13.42 -31.62 -15.51
CA ALA A 272 14.60 -30.79 -15.78
C ALA A 272 15.67 -31.57 -16.58
N GLU A 273 15.95 -32.83 -16.20
CA GLU A 273 16.92 -33.66 -16.92
C GLU A 273 16.42 -34.02 -18.32
N LEU A 274 15.14 -34.37 -18.48
CA LEU A 274 14.55 -34.64 -19.79
C LEU A 274 14.61 -33.43 -20.73
N GLN A 275 14.38 -32.22 -20.21
CA GLN A 275 14.54 -30.99 -21.01
C GLN A 275 15.99 -30.72 -21.41
N LYS A 276 16.95 -31.02 -20.52
CA LYS A 276 18.38 -30.90 -20.82
C LYS A 276 18.78 -31.84 -21.96
N VAL A 277 18.39 -33.10 -21.89
CA VAL A 277 18.64 -34.10 -22.94
C VAL A 277 17.94 -33.73 -24.26
N ALA A 278 16.73 -33.17 -24.21
CA ALA A 278 16.03 -32.71 -25.40
C ALA A 278 16.74 -31.52 -26.07
N ALA A 279 17.25 -30.57 -25.28
CA ALA A 279 18.04 -29.44 -25.80
C ALA A 279 19.37 -29.91 -26.40
N GLU A 280 20.01 -30.93 -25.84
CA GLU A 280 21.26 -31.51 -26.37
C GLU A 280 21.05 -32.33 -27.66
N ASN A 281 19.86 -32.89 -27.88
CA ASN A 281 19.53 -33.71 -29.06
C ASN A 281 18.77 -32.96 -30.18
N GLY A 282 18.33 -31.71 -29.92
CA GLY A 282 17.67 -30.84 -30.90
C GLY A 282 18.67 -30.10 -31.79
N VAL A 283 18.84 -30.58 -33.02
CA VAL A 283 19.49 -30.01 -34.22
C VAL A 283 20.05 -28.58 -34.14
N GLN A 284 21.34 -28.47 -34.47
CA GLN A 284 22.04 -27.26 -34.93
C GLN A 284 21.32 -26.60 -36.11
N CYS A 285 20.91 -25.34 -35.94
CA CYS A 285 20.60 -24.43 -37.03
C CYS A 285 21.48 -23.18 -36.84
N ASP A 286 22.38 -22.94 -37.80
CA ASP A 286 23.19 -21.73 -38.01
C ASP A 286 24.17 -21.30 -36.91
N GLY A 287 25.38 -21.87 -36.97
CA GLY A 287 26.60 -21.08 -37.20
C GLY A 287 27.06 -20.05 -36.15
N LYS A 288 26.47 -20.01 -34.95
CA LYS A 288 27.07 -19.35 -33.79
C LYS A 288 27.25 -20.39 -32.70
N GLU A 289 28.51 -20.66 -32.32
CA GLU A 289 28.84 -21.40 -31.11
C GLU A 289 28.09 -20.76 -29.93
N SER A 290 27.00 -21.39 -29.52
CA SER A 290 26.19 -20.91 -28.42
C SER A 290 26.99 -21.12 -27.13
N ASN A 291 27.12 -20.06 -26.34
CA ASN A 291 27.72 -20.05 -25.00
C ASN A 291 26.95 -20.92 -23.98
N GLU A 292 26.05 -21.81 -24.43
CA GLU A 292 25.15 -22.63 -23.61
C GLU A 292 25.88 -23.50 -22.58
N ARG A 293 27.13 -23.86 -22.83
CA ARG A 293 27.94 -24.66 -21.90
C ARG A 293 28.38 -23.91 -20.64
N LYS A 294 28.36 -22.58 -20.60
CA LYS A 294 28.88 -21.83 -19.43
C LYS A 294 27.90 -21.67 -18.27
N ASN A 295 26.58 -21.84 -18.49
CA ASN A 295 25.54 -21.65 -17.45
C ASN A 295 24.91 -22.93 -16.91
N ALA A 296 25.36 -24.11 -17.34
CA ALA A 296 24.87 -25.37 -16.78
C ALA A 296 25.26 -25.55 -15.29
N ASP A 297 26.25 -24.81 -14.82
CA ASP A 297 26.94 -25.00 -13.54
C ASP A 297 26.74 -23.86 -12.52
N ASP A 298 25.72 -23.00 -12.71
CA ASP A 298 25.41 -21.99 -11.69
C ASP A 298 25.12 -22.68 -10.34
N LYS A 299 25.91 -22.29 -9.33
CA LYS A 299 25.86 -22.86 -7.98
C LYS A 299 24.81 -22.18 -7.11
N ASN A 300 24.44 -20.96 -7.46
CA ASN A 300 23.57 -20.10 -6.65
C ASN A 300 22.10 -20.28 -7.03
N HIS A 301 21.80 -20.49 -8.32
CA HIS A 301 20.44 -20.56 -8.87
C HIS A 301 20.25 -21.76 -9.80
N HIS A 302 18.99 -22.18 -9.97
CA HIS A 302 18.67 -23.21 -10.97
C HIS A 302 18.85 -22.66 -12.38
N PRO A 303 19.61 -23.33 -13.29
CA PRO A 303 19.81 -22.85 -14.65
C PRO A 303 18.51 -22.63 -15.45
N ILE A 304 17.47 -23.44 -15.17
CA ILE A 304 16.15 -23.29 -15.79
C ILE A 304 15.48 -21.96 -15.43
N LEU A 305 15.68 -21.46 -14.21
CA LEU A 305 15.16 -20.16 -13.77
C LEU A 305 15.93 -19.03 -14.46
N LEU A 306 17.27 -19.10 -14.48
CA LEU A 306 18.10 -18.09 -15.14
C LEU A 306 17.79 -17.98 -16.63
N ARG A 307 17.58 -19.11 -17.33
CA ARG A 307 17.17 -19.12 -18.74
C ARG A 307 15.82 -18.45 -18.95
N LEU A 308 14.84 -18.70 -18.09
CA LEU A 308 13.52 -18.08 -18.15
C LEU A 308 13.62 -16.56 -17.94
N LEU A 309 14.35 -16.11 -16.92
CA LEU A 309 14.58 -14.69 -16.65
C LEU A 309 15.30 -13.99 -17.81
N ALA A 310 16.34 -14.64 -18.36
CA ALA A 310 17.11 -14.12 -19.48
C ALA A 310 16.27 -14.00 -20.75
N ALA A 311 15.45 -15.01 -21.05
CA ALA A 311 14.51 -14.96 -22.17
C ALA A 311 13.53 -13.79 -22.03
N GLN A 312 12.92 -13.62 -20.84
CA GLN A 312 12.00 -12.51 -20.58
C GLN A 312 12.70 -11.15 -20.64
N ALA A 313 13.96 -11.07 -20.21
CA ALA A 313 14.76 -9.87 -20.25
C ALA A 313 15.49 -9.66 -21.60
N CYS A 314 15.26 -10.49 -22.60
CA CYS A 314 15.95 -10.47 -23.90
C CYS A 314 17.49 -10.38 -23.78
N CYS A 315 18.08 -11.11 -22.84
CA CYS A 315 19.52 -11.19 -22.62
C CYS A 315 19.99 -12.65 -22.55
N GLN A 316 21.30 -12.86 -22.44
CA GLN A 316 21.88 -14.19 -22.16
C GLN A 316 21.95 -14.44 -20.66
N PRO A 317 21.83 -15.70 -20.18
CA PRO A 317 21.83 -15.94 -18.73
C PRO A 317 23.14 -15.56 -18.04
N ASP A 318 24.29 -15.54 -18.74
CA ASP A 318 25.59 -15.10 -18.21
C ASP A 318 25.75 -13.57 -18.20
N GLU A 319 24.82 -12.85 -18.79
CA GLU A 319 24.73 -11.38 -18.70
C GLU A 319 24.02 -10.95 -17.42
N ILE A 320 23.18 -11.80 -16.82
CA ILE A 320 22.58 -11.55 -15.50
C ILE A 320 23.68 -11.62 -14.44
N ARG A 321 23.88 -10.51 -13.72
CA ARG A 321 24.91 -10.38 -12.68
C ARG A 321 24.34 -10.54 -11.28
N ASP A 322 23.15 -10.02 -11.07
CA ASP A 322 22.42 -10.11 -9.81
C ASP A 322 20.94 -9.82 -10.05
N PHE A 323 20.09 -10.08 -9.07
CA PHE A 323 18.68 -9.73 -9.12
C PHE A 323 18.05 -9.54 -7.75
N GLU A 324 16.99 -8.75 -7.73
CA GLU A 324 16.05 -8.67 -6.62
C GLU A 324 14.68 -9.07 -7.14
N LEU A 325 14.29 -10.30 -6.81
CA LEU A 325 13.03 -10.90 -7.24
C LEU A 325 12.17 -11.23 -6.02
N GLN A 326 10.88 -11.02 -6.17
CA GLN A 326 9.86 -11.40 -5.22
C GLN A 326 8.87 -12.37 -5.86
N VAL A 327 8.36 -13.27 -5.04
CA VAL A 327 7.27 -14.18 -5.36
C VAL A 327 5.97 -13.38 -5.36
N CYS A 328 5.14 -13.60 -6.38
CA CYS A 328 3.90 -12.89 -6.62
C CYS A 328 2.76 -13.87 -6.92
N ASP A 329 1.54 -13.55 -6.48
CA ASP A 329 0.31 -14.24 -6.94
C ASP A 329 0.05 -13.88 -8.42
N THR A 330 -0.29 -14.86 -9.24
CA THR A 330 -0.68 -14.63 -10.64
C THR A 330 -2.16 -14.24 -10.77
N GLN A 331 -2.97 -14.46 -9.74
CA GLN A 331 -4.40 -14.16 -9.76
C GLN A 331 -4.64 -12.63 -9.83
N PRO A 332 -5.22 -12.10 -10.93
CA PRO A 332 -5.41 -10.65 -11.09
C PRO A 332 -6.31 -10.04 -10.03
N SER A 333 -6.08 -8.77 -9.72
CA SER A 333 -6.92 -7.93 -8.87
C SER A 333 -8.30 -7.76 -9.51
N THR A 334 -9.37 -7.79 -8.72
CA THR A 334 -10.74 -7.76 -9.25
C THR A 334 -11.72 -7.05 -8.32
N ILE A 335 -12.82 -6.54 -8.89
CA ILE A 335 -14.00 -6.12 -8.11
C ILE A 335 -14.89 -7.34 -7.90
N GLY A 336 -15.25 -7.61 -6.65
CA GLY A 336 -16.05 -8.75 -6.24
C GLY A 336 -17.14 -8.40 -5.23
N GLY A 337 -17.73 -9.44 -4.64
CA GLY A 337 -18.96 -9.33 -3.84
C GLY A 337 -20.22 -9.35 -4.71
N LEU A 338 -21.35 -9.75 -4.11
CA LEU A 338 -22.63 -9.85 -4.82
C LEU A 338 -23.04 -8.50 -5.45
N MET A 339 -22.75 -7.40 -4.75
CA MET A 339 -23.04 -6.03 -5.19
C MET A 339 -21.89 -5.36 -5.93
N LYS A 340 -20.78 -6.07 -6.23
CA LYS A 340 -19.55 -5.50 -6.82
C LYS A 340 -18.98 -4.32 -6.02
N GLU A 341 -19.01 -4.46 -4.70
CA GLU A 341 -18.69 -3.40 -3.74
C GLU A 341 -17.30 -3.56 -3.10
N PHE A 342 -16.59 -4.65 -3.41
CA PHE A 342 -15.29 -4.96 -2.82
C PHE A 342 -14.19 -5.06 -3.87
N ILE A 343 -12.98 -4.72 -3.48
CA ILE A 343 -11.76 -4.98 -4.24
C ILE A 343 -11.02 -6.13 -3.58
N PHE A 344 -10.73 -7.18 -4.36
CA PHE A 344 -9.91 -8.31 -3.95
C PHE A 344 -8.56 -8.25 -4.68
N SER A 345 -7.50 -7.97 -3.95
CA SER A 345 -6.16 -7.79 -4.52
C SER A 345 -5.08 -8.07 -3.48
N GLY A 346 -3.90 -8.54 -3.92
CA GLY A 346 -2.70 -8.38 -3.09
C GLY A 346 -2.22 -6.92 -3.12
N ARG A 347 -1.49 -6.51 -2.10
CA ARG A 347 -0.78 -5.22 -2.05
C ARG A 347 -1.71 -4.00 -2.03
N LEU A 348 -2.97 -4.15 -1.59
CA LEU A 348 -3.79 -2.99 -1.24
C LEU A 348 -3.05 -2.16 -0.19
N ASP A 349 -2.45 -2.86 0.78
CA ASP A 349 -1.41 -2.34 1.66
C ASP A 349 -0.04 -2.32 0.92
N ASN A 350 0.46 -1.17 0.47
CA ASN A 350 -0.17 0.15 0.50
C ASN A 350 -0.28 0.79 -0.89
N LEU A 351 -0.35 -0.03 -1.94
CA LEU A 351 -0.50 0.48 -3.30
C LEU A 351 -1.84 1.17 -3.51
N CYS A 352 -2.86 0.90 -2.67
CA CYS A 352 -4.13 1.62 -2.70
C CYS A 352 -3.94 3.10 -2.35
N MET A 353 -3.27 3.43 -1.24
CA MET A 353 -3.02 4.84 -0.88
C MET A 353 -1.97 5.47 -1.79
N SER A 354 -0.95 4.72 -2.21
CA SER A 354 0.03 5.21 -3.19
C SER A 354 -0.64 5.63 -4.50
N PHE A 355 -1.55 4.81 -5.04
CA PHE A 355 -2.32 5.13 -6.23
C PHE A 355 -3.22 6.36 -6.03
N CYS A 356 -4.00 6.39 -4.94
CA CYS A 356 -4.92 7.51 -4.68
C CYS A 356 -4.16 8.83 -4.53
N SER A 357 -3.01 8.81 -3.84
CA SER A 357 -2.14 9.98 -3.66
C SER A 357 -1.59 10.49 -4.99
N LEU A 358 -1.04 9.57 -5.80
CA LEU A 358 -0.49 9.89 -7.12
C LEU A 358 -1.56 10.46 -8.06
N LYS A 359 -2.71 9.79 -8.14
CA LYS A 359 -3.82 10.19 -9.01
C LYS A 359 -4.42 11.53 -8.59
N ALA A 360 -4.54 11.79 -7.29
CA ALA A 360 -4.95 13.08 -6.76
C ALA A 360 -3.95 14.20 -7.11
N LEU A 361 -2.64 13.96 -7.00
CA LEU A 361 -1.63 14.95 -7.40
C LEU A 361 -1.72 15.26 -8.90
N ILE A 362 -1.81 14.23 -9.75
CA ILE A 362 -1.95 14.39 -11.21
C ILE A 362 -3.21 15.21 -11.53
N ASP A 363 -4.36 14.82 -10.98
CA ASP A 363 -5.64 15.44 -11.35
C ASP A 363 -5.81 16.84 -10.74
N SER A 364 -5.22 17.12 -9.58
CA SER A 364 -5.19 18.47 -9.01
C SER A 364 -4.31 19.43 -9.81
N THR A 365 -3.48 18.92 -10.74
CA THR A 365 -2.52 19.70 -11.54
C THR A 365 -2.73 19.56 -13.06
N HIS A 366 -3.94 19.14 -13.46
CA HIS A 366 -4.28 18.85 -14.85
C HIS A 366 -4.60 20.11 -15.68
N SER A 367 -5.33 21.08 -15.14
CA SER A 367 -5.63 22.33 -15.84
C SER A 367 -4.47 23.32 -15.74
N GLU A 368 -4.27 24.14 -16.78
CA GLU A 368 -3.20 25.16 -16.81
C GLU A 368 -3.30 26.12 -15.61
N ASP A 369 -4.52 26.52 -15.23
CA ASP A 369 -4.77 27.48 -14.15
C ASP A 369 -4.72 26.85 -12.74
N SER A 370 -4.53 25.53 -12.62
CA SER A 370 -4.62 24.81 -11.33
C SER A 370 -3.58 25.25 -10.30
N LEU A 371 -2.46 25.80 -10.77
CA LEU A 371 -1.33 26.25 -9.95
C LEU A 371 -1.24 27.78 -9.84
N ASP A 372 -2.11 28.55 -10.51
CA ASP A 372 -2.01 30.01 -10.63
C ASP A 372 -2.09 30.76 -9.29
N ASN A 373 -2.94 30.27 -8.40
CA ASN A 373 -3.12 30.83 -7.07
C ASN A 373 -2.38 30.03 -5.99
N GLU A 374 -1.70 28.95 -6.36
CA GLU A 374 -0.99 28.09 -5.42
C GLU A 374 0.29 28.77 -4.94
N THR A 375 0.44 28.85 -3.62
CA THR A 375 1.61 29.43 -2.93
C THR A 375 2.56 28.36 -2.43
N GLY A 376 2.10 27.12 -2.26
CA GLY A 376 2.92 26.00 -1.78
C GLY A 376 3.45 25.11 -2.90
N VAL A 377 4.03 23.99 -2.48
CA VAL A 377 4.43 22.90 -3.37
C VAL A 377 3.58 21.68 -3.04
N ARG A 378 2.79 21.20 -4.01
CA ARG A 378 2.04 19.95 -3.87
C ARG A 378 2.98 18.79 -4.12
N MET A 379 2.99 17.79 -3.25
CA MET A 379 3.98 16.72 -3.29
C MET A 379 3.37 15.37 -2.92
N VAL A 380 3.81 14.34 -3.63
CA VAL A 380 3.61 12.94 -3.26
C VAL A 380 4.98 12.28 -3.08
N ALA A 381 5.15 11.55 -1.99
CA ALA A 381 6.34 10.75 -1.74
C ALA A 381 5.94 9.31 -1.42
N LEU A 382 6.35 8.37 -2.29
CA LEU A 382 6.05 6.95 -2.16
C LEU A 382 7.34 6.22 -1.80
N PHE A 383 7.48 5.81 -0.54
CA PHE A 383 8.69 5.22 0.02
C PHE A 383 8.72 3.70 -0.15
N ASP A 384 9.91 3.14 -0.23
CA ASP A 384 10.12 1.69 -0.11
C ASP A 384 10.43 1.33 1.34
N HIS A 385 10.48 0.05 1.66
CA HIS A 385 10.93 -0.46 2.96
C HIS A 385 10.12 -0.06 4.19
N GLU A 386 8.85 0.34 4.05
CA GLU A 386 8.00 0.63 5.20
C GLU A 386 7.85 -0.61 6.09
N GLU A 387 7.58 -1.75 5.46
CA GLU A 387 7.27 -3.04 6.09
C GLU A 387 8.42 -3.64 6.93
N VAL A 388 9.60 -3.06 6.79
CA VAL A 388 10.83 -3.46 7.49
C VAL A 388 11.41 -2.31 8.33
N GLY A 389 10.61 -1.27 8.59
CA GLY A 389 10.92 -0.18 9.51
C GLY A 389 11.54 1.06 8.87
N SER A 390 11.50 1.21 7.54
CA SER A 390 11.92 2.39 6.77
C SER A 390 13.40 2.79 6.87
N ASN A 391 14.24 2.01 7.55
CA ASN A 391 15.66 2.29 7.77
C ASN A 391 16.52 1.87 6.56
N SER A 392 16.46 2.65 5.49
CA SER A 392 17.27 2.43 4.28
C SER A 392 17.55 3.75 3.56
N ALA A 393 18.33 3.75 2.47
CA ALA A 393 18.63 4.96 1.71
C ALA A 393 17.41 5.54 0.95
N GLN A 394 16.38 4.73 0.74
CA GLN A 394 15.15 5.10 0.01
C GLN A 394 13.89 5.05 0.88
N GLY A 395 13.96 4.51 2.11
CA GLY A 395 12.80 4.46 3.00
C GLY A 395 12.46 5.80 3.64
N ALA A 396 11.33 5.87 4.33
CA ALA A 396 10.87 7.11 4.97
C ALA A 396 11.80 7.64 6.08
N GLY A 397 12.64 6.76 6.66
CA GLY A 397 13.68 7.15 7.62
C GLY A 397 14.95 7.70 6.96
N SER A 398 14.98 7.81 5.64
CA SER A 398 16.10 8.35 4.89
C SER A 398 16.06 9.89 4.77
N PRO A 399 17.16 10.52 4.36
CA PRO A 399 17.16 11.96 4.04
C PRO A 399 16.34 12.36 2.81
N VAL A 400 15.73 11.43 2.05
CA VAL A 400 15.01 11.72 0.78
C VAL A 400 14.06 12.92 0.92
N MET A 401 13.23 12.91 1.98
CA MET A 401 12.25 13.97 2.19
C MET A 401 12.95 15.31 2.47
N PHE A 402 13.86 15.34 3.45
CA PHE A 402 14.60 16.56 3.80
C PHE A 402 15.40 17.12 2.61
N ASP A 403 16.08 16.26 1.85
CA ASP A 403 16.82 16.61 0.65
C ASP A 403 15.89 17.26 -0.39
N ALA A 404 14.70 16.70 -0.62
CA ALA A 404 13.74 17.24 -1.57
C ALA A 404 13.25 18.64 -1.16
N LEU A 405 12.79 18.81 0.09
CA LEU A 405 12.35 20.12 0.60
C LEU A 405 13.48 21.17 0.52
N SER A 406 14.69 20.78 0.94
CA SER A 406 15.86 21.67 0.95
C SER A 406 16.23 22.11 -0.45
N ARG A 407 16.36 21.16 -1.39
CA ARG A 407 16.74 21.46 -2.78
C ARG A 407 15.69 22.29 -3.49
N ILE A 408 14.40 21.98 -3.32
CA ILE A 408 13.32 22.79 -3.90
C ILE A 408 13.36 24.20 -3.33
N THR A 409 13.49 24.37 -2.01
CA THR A 409 13.58 25.71 -1.40
C THR A 409 14.79 26.49 -1.92
N MET A 410 15.96 25.85 -1.98
CA MET A 410 17.22 26.49 -2.40
C MET A 410 17.27 26.84 -3.89
N SER A 411 16.52 26.13 -4.75
CA SER A 411 16.40 26.48 -6.18
C SER A 411 15.76 27.86 -6.41
N PHE A 412 14.98 28.38 -5.45
CA PHE A 412 14.33 29.69 -5.54
C PHE A 412 14.99 30.75 -4.66
N SER A 413 15.83 30.36 -3.70
CA SER A 413 16.67 31.28 -2.92
C SER A 413 17.83 30.54 -2.27
N SER A 414 19.06 30.79 -2.75
CA SER A 414 20.28 30.13 -2.28
C SER A 414 21.00 30.88 -1.16
N SER A 415 20.52 32.05 -0.76
CA SER A 415 21.24 32.98 0.13
C SER A 415 20.86 32.89 1.61
N ASP A 416 19.72 32.29 1.96
CA ASP A 416 19.26 32.20 3.35
C ASP A 416 18.82 30.77 3.70
N SER A 417 19.70 30.03 4.39
CA SER A 417 19.42 28.67 4.83
C SER A 417 18.18 28.60 5.72
N LYS A 418 17.85 29.67 6.45
CA LYS A 418 16.70 29.77 7.37
C LYS A 418 15.35 29.59 6.67
N LEU A 419 15.31 29.68 5.33
CA LEU A 419 14.10 29.48 4.56
C LEU A 419 13.65 28.03 4.58
N VAL A 420 14.57 27.05 4.68
CA VAL A 420 14.20 25.64 4.75
C VAL A 420 13.43 25.34 6.03
N GLU A 421 13.90 25.82 7.18
CA GLU A 421 13.23 25.64 8.47
C GLU A 421 11.85 26.32 8.46
N LYS A 422 11.73 27.50 7.86
CA LYS A 422 10.43 28.17 7.67
C LYS A 422 9.48 27.36 6.79
N SER A 423 9.98 26.82 5.67
CA SER A 423 9.19 25.97 4.78
C SER A 423 8.67 24.75 5.54
N ILE A 424 9.51 24.08 6.33
CA ILE A 424 9.14 22.90 7.13
C ILE A 424 7.99 23.23 8.09
N GLN A 425 8.08 24.35 8.83
CA GLN A 425 7.04 24.73 9.80
C GLN A 425 5.69 25.09 9.13
N LYS A 426 5.72 25.53 7.87
CA LYS A 426 4.52 25.78 7.06
C LYS A 426 4.05 24.55 6.27
N SER A 427 4.74 23.41 6.39
CA SER A 427 4.40 22.19 5.67
C SER A 427 3.43 21.32 6.46
N PHE A 428 2.74 20.45 5.74
CA PHE A 428 1.84 19.46 6.31
C PHE A 428 1.95 18.15 5.55
N LEU A 429 1.93 17.05 6.29
CA LEU A 429 2.01 15.70 5.74
C LEU A 429 0.73 14.91 6.07
N VAL A 430 0.09 14.41 5.04
CA VAL A 430 -0.88 13.32 5.13
C VAL A 430 -0.10 12.01 4.95
N SER A 431 0.14 11.29 6.05
CA SER A 431 0.70 9.94 6.04
C SER A 431 -0.43 8.97 5.71
N ALA A 432 -0.49 8.57 4.45
CA ALA A 432 -1.55 7.76 3.86
C ALA A 432 -1.12 6.28 3.85
N ASP A 433 -1.76 5.50 4.71
CA ASP A 433 -1.53 4.08 4.86
C ASP A 433 -2.82 3.40 5.33
N MET A 434 -3.10 2.19 4.85
CA MET A 434 -4.35 1.49 5.04
C MET A 434 -4.75 1.38 6.53
N ALA A 435 -6.04 1.19 6.79
CA ALA A 435 -6.59 1.10 8.14
C ALA A 435 -7.34 -0.23 8.35
N HIS A 436 -7.49 -0.65 9.60
CA HIS A 436 -8.18 -1.91 9.91
C HIS A 436 -9.69 -1.70 10.00
N ALA A 437 -10.44 -2.23 9.03
CA ALA A 437 -11.89 -2.33 9.11
C ALA A 437 -12.32 -3.28 10.23
N LEU A 438 -13.51 -3.05 10.81
CA LEU A 438 -14.13 -3.94 11.78
C LEU A 438 -14.33 -5.32 11.14
N HIS A 439 -13.63 -6.32 11.67
CA HIS A 439 -13.73 -7.68 11.16
C HIS A 439 -14.95 -8.39 11.75
N PRO A 440 -15.96 -8.82 10.95
CA PRO A 440 -17.21 -9.37 11.49
C PRO A 440 -17.04 -10.66 12.31
N ASN A 441 -16.03 -11.47 11.98
CA ASN A 441 -15.73 -12.70 12.73
C ASN A 441 -14.77 -12.50 13.93
N TYR A 442 -14.23 -11.30 14.13
CA TYR A 442 -13.24 -11.00 15.19
C TYR A 442 -13.46 -9.58 15.76
N MET A 443 -14.73 -9.22 15.99
CA MET A 443 -15.10 -7.87 16.41
C MET A 443 -14.49 -7.46 17.76
N ASP A 444 -14.15 -8.44 18.60
CA ASP A 444 -13.50 -8.25 19.90
C ASP A 444 -12.10 -7.63 19.82
N LYS A 445 -11.50 -7.61 18.61
CA LYS A 445 -10.18 -7.01 18.36
C LYS A 445 -10.19 -5.50 18.19
N HIS A 446 -11.35 -4.89 17.98
CA HIS A 446 -11.48 -3.43 17.87
C HIS A 446 -11.87 -2.81 19.21
N GLU A 447 -11.56 -1.52 19.37
CA GLU A 447 -12.12 -0.72 20.45
C GLU A 447 -13.59 -0.41 20.13
N ASP A 448 -14.48 -0.49 21.12
CA ASP A 448 -15.94 -0.50 20.91
C ASP A 448 -16.49 0.75 20.20
N ASN A 449 -15.84 1.91 20.39
CA ASN A 449 -16.25 3.19 19.80
C ASN A 449 -15.42 3.59 18.56
N HIS A 450 -14.39 2.83 18.20
CA HIS A 450 -13.49 3.14 17.09
C HIS A 450 -13.40 1.94 16.13
N GLN A 451 -14.53 1.69 15.46
CA GLN A 451 -14.75 0.53 14.59
C GLN A 451 -14.95 0.99 13.13
N PRO A 452 -13.88 1.24 12.36
CA PRO A 452 -14.02 1.63 10.97
C PRO A 452 -14.83 0.63 10.15
N LYS A 453 -15.81 1.14 9.41
CA LYS A 453 -16.66 0.35 8.51
C LYS A 453 -16.15 0.56 7.08
N LEU A 454 -16.24 -0.49 6.28
CA LEU A 454 -16.12 -0.38 4.83
C LEU A 454 -17.20 0.57 4.30
N HIS A 455 -16.88 1.33 3.27
CA HIS A 455 -17.69 2.41 2.66
C HIS A 455 -17.92 3.63 3.57
N GLY A 456 -17.33 3.64 4.76
CA GLY A 456 -17.51 4.71 5.73
C GLY A 456 -16.56 5.90 5.53
N GLY A 457 -15.68 5.86 4.53
CA GLY A 457 -14.70 6.91 4.26
C GLY A 457 -13.39 6.73 5.02
N LEU A 458 -12.50 7.72 4.88
CA LEU A 458 -11.12 7.63 5.36
C LEU A 458 -11.09 7.60 6.88
N VAL A 459 -10.24 6.73 7.39
CA VAL A 459 -10.01 6.57 8.81
C VAL A 459 -8.87 7.49 9.22
N ILE A 460 -9.13 8.40 10.14
CA ILE A 460 -8.11 9.17 10.85
C ILE A 460 -7.59 8.29 11.99
N LYS A 461 -6.30 7.95 11.95
CA LYS A 461 -5.66 6.99 12.85
C LYS A 461 -5.03 7.72 14.03
N HIS A 462 -5.45 7.40 15.24
CA HIS A 462 -4.99 8.03 16.49
C HIS A 462 -4.19 7.03 17.34
N ASN A 463 -3.09 7.50 17.92
CA ASN A 463 -2.39 6.76 18.97
C ASN A 463 -1.55 7.72 19.81
N ALA A 464 -1.90 7.91 21.09
CA ALA A 464 -1.20 8.86 21.96
C ALA A 464 0.29 8.55 22.15
N ASN A 465 0.70 7.28 21.99
CA ASN A 465 2.10 6.84 22.05
C ASN A 465 2.86 7.08 20.72
N GLN A 466 2.34 7.92 19.83
CA GLN A 466 2.98 8.31 18.58
C GLN A 466 3.29 7.11 17.66
N ARG A 467 2.43 6.08 17.69
CA ARG A 467 2.40 5.04 16.63
C ARG A 467 1.81 5.59 15.34
N TYR A 468 0.98 6.61 15.48
CA TYR A 468 0.49 7.52 14.46
C TYR A 468 0.79 8.95 14.94
N ALA A 469 1.19 9.85 14.06
CA ALA A 469 1.59 11.23 14.38
C ALA A 469 0.39 12.19 14.55
N THR A 470 -0.82 11.70 14.31
CA THR A 470 -2.06 12.46 14.42
C THR A 470 -2.24 13.11 15.79
N ASN A 471 -2.63 14.38 15.80
CA ASN A 471 -3.07 15.11 16.98
C ASN A 471 -4.32 15.96 16.67
N ALA A 472 -4.80 16.74 17.65
CA ALA A 472 -6.02 17.53 17.50
C ALA A 472 -5.94 18.57 16.35
N VAL A 473 -4.78 19.20 16.16
CA VAL A 473 -4.58 20.21 15.10
C VAL A 473 -4.57 19.54 13.73
N THR A 474 -3.81 18.46 13.58
CA THR A 474 -3.64 17.80 12.28
C THR A 474 -4.88 17.04 11.84
N SER A 475 -5.60 16.41 12.80
CA SER A 475 -6.90 15.81 12.52
C SER A 475 -7.99 16.84 12.21
N PHE A 476 -7.99 18.01 12.86
CA PHE A 476 -8.93 19.10 12.55
C PHE A 476 -8.77 19.59 11.11
N ILE A 477 -7.55 19.90 10.68
CA ILE A 477 -7.27 20.34 9.31
C ILE A 477 -7.81 19.34 8.29
N PHE A 478 -7.49 18.05 8.49
CA PHE A 478 -7.90 17.01 7.56
C PHE A 478 -9.43 16.83 7.53
N ARG A 479 -10.09 16.92 8.69
CA ARG A 479 -11.54 16.80 8.82
C ARG A 479 -12.30 18.00 8.25
N GLU A 480 -11.81 19.21 8.46
CA GLU A 480 -12.40 20.44 7.91
C GLU A 480 -12.41 20.42 6.38
N ILE A 481 -11.35 19.91 5.74
CA ILE A 481 -11.32 19.70 4.29
C ILE A 481 -12.38 18.66 3.87
N ALA A 482 -12.53 17.59 4.64
CA ALA A 482 -13.55 16.57 4.38
C ALA A 482 -14.98 17.17 4.43
N GLU A 483 -15.27 17.95 5.47
CA GLU A 483 -16.57 18.57 5.70
C GLU A 483 -16.96 19.53 4.57
N ARG A 484 -16.03 20.35 4.08
CA ARG A 484 -16.26 21.27 2.95
C ARG A 484 -16.63 20.54 1.66
N HIS A 485 -16.13 19.33 1.48
CA HIS A 485 -16.37 18.48 0.30
C HIS A 485 -17.44 17.41 0.53
N ASN A 486 -18.13 17.41 1.68
CA ASN A 486 -19.10 16.39 2.07
C ASN A 486 -18.53 14.96 1.99
N LEU A 487 -17.26 14.78 2.38
CA LEU A 487 -16.58 13.49 2.39
C LEU A 487 -16.69 12.84 3.78
N PRO A 488 -17.10 11.56 3.86
CA PRO A 488 -17.18 10.86 5.13
C PRO A 488 -15.78 10.54 5.66
N VAL A 489 -15.63 10.64 6.98
CA VAL A 489 -14.42 10.24 7.71
C VAL A 489 -14.80 9.45 8.96
N GLN A 490 -13.88 8.61 9.41
CA GLN A 490 -14.01 7.75 10.58
C GLN A 490 -12.78 7.93 11.48
N ASP A 491 -12.87 7.41 12.70
CA ASP A 491 -11.78 7.46 13.65
C ASP A 491 -11.38 6.04 14.07
N PHE A 492 -10.07 5.82 14.22
CA PHE A 492 -9.50 4.57 14.71
C PHE A 492 -8.52 4.82 15.85
N VAL A 493 -8.67 4.04 16.92
CA VAL A 493 -7.65 3.85 17.94
C VAL A 493 -7.66 2.37 18.32
N VAL A 494 -6.48 1.82 18.59
CA VAL A 494 -6.35 0.45 19.08
C VAL A 494 -6.87 0.35 20.52
N ARG A 495 -7.31 -0.83 20.93
CA ARG A 495 -7.57 -1.13 22.35
C ARG A 495 -6.28 -0.94 23.17
N ASN A 496 -6.43 -0.49 24.41
CA ASN A 496 -5.28 -0.24 25.31
C ASN A 496 -4.47 -1.50 25.64
N ASP A 497 -5.07 -2.69 25.56
CA ASP A 497 -4.46 -3.99 25.85
C ASP A 497 -3.81 -4.64 24.63
N MET A 498 -3.78 -3.96 23.47
CA MET A 498 -3.22 -4.49 22.23
C MET A 498 -2.17 -3.52 21.63
N PRO A 499 -1.03 -4.04 21.14
CA PRO A 499 -0.06 -3.22 20.43
C PRO A 499 -0.57 -2.80 19.05
N CYS A 500 0.00 -1.72 18.53
CA CYS A 500 -0.29 -1.19 17.21
C CYS A 500 0.99 -1.10 16.36
N GLY A 501 0.87 -1.38 15.07
CA GLY A 501 1.90 -1.04 14.07
C GLY A 501 2.26 0.45 14.10
N SER A 502 3.41 0.80 13.53
CA SER A 502 3.75 2.21 13.24
C SER A 502 3.53 2.44 11.75
N THR A 503 3.61 3.70 11.34
CA THR A 503 3.64 4.09 9.92
C THR A 503 4.86 4.93 9.62
N ILE A 504 4.98 5.41 8.38
CA ILE A 504 5.92 6.48 8.00
C ILE A 504 5.65 7.81 8.71
N GLY A 505 4.44 8.04 9.23
CA GLY A 505 3.99 9.31 9.79
C GLY A 505 4.90 9.81 10.92
N PRO A 506 5.04 9.07 12.03
CA PRO A 506 5.97 9.40 13.11
C PRO A 506 7.43 9.48 12.67
N ILE A 507 7.83 8.67 11.68
CA ILE A 507 9.21 8.63 11.16
C ILE A 507 9.55 9.97 10.49
N ILE A 508 8.70 10.45 9.59
CA ILE A 508 8.91 11.72 8.89
C ILE A 508 8.66 12.91 9.83
N ALA A 509 7.63 12.83 10.68
CA ALA A 509 7.34 13.89 11.66
C ALA A 509 8.53 14.15 12.57
N SER A 510 9.16 13.11 13.10
CA SER A 510 10.35 13.24 13.96
C SER A 510 11.64 13.52 13.18
N GLY A 511 11.79 12.94 11.99
CA GLY A 511 13.00 13.09 11.17
C GLY A 511 13.13 14.45 10.48
N VAL A 512 12.01 15.07 10.10
CA VAL A 512 11.98 16.35 9.36
C VAL A 512 11.34 17.48 10.17
N GLY A 513 10.41 17.18 11.08
CA GLY A 513 9.70 18.19 11.87
C GLY A 513 8.43 18.75 11.20
N ILE A 514 7.80 17.98 10.31
CA ILE A 514 6.56 18.36 9.61
C ILE A 514 5.34 17.94 10.44
N ARG A 515 4.31 18.79 10.49
CA ARG A 515 3.00 18.44 11.08
C ARG A 515 2.35 17.32 10.28
N THR A 516 1.95 16.24 10.95
CA THR A 516 1.48 15.02 10.27
C THR A 516 0.14 14.53 10.77
N VAL A 517 -0.72 14.08 9.86
CA VAL A 517 -1.92 13.28 10.14
C VAL A 517 -1.76 11.91 9.50
N ASP A 518 -2.08 10.84 10.23
CA ASP A 518 -2.11 9.48 9.71
C ASP A 518 -3.53 9.08 9.34
N VAL A 519 -3.72 8.65 8.09
CA VAL A 519 -5.03 8.32 7.53
C VAL A 519 -4.97 7.08 6.66
N GLY A 520 -6.10 6.41 6.42
CA GLY A 520 -6.17 5.24 5.57
C GLY A 520 -7.57 4.83 5.13
N ALA A 521 -7.69 4.19 3.97
CA ALA A 521 -8.91 3.46 3.65
C ALA A 521 -9.02 2.19 4.52
N PRO A 522 -10.21 1.87 5.04
CA PRO A 522 -10.41 0.65 5.82
C PRO A 522 -10.31 -0.60 4.92
N GLN A 523 -9.60 -1.61 5.40
CA GLN A 523 -9.47 -2.92 4.76
C GLN A 523 -9.53 -4.07 5.76
N LEU A 524 -9.76 -5.27 5.23
CA LEU A 524 -9.64 -6.55 5.91
C LEU A 524 -8.42 -7.32 5.38
N SER A 525 -7.96 -8.28 6.18
CA SER A 525 -6.89 -9.22 5.80
C SER A 525 -5.56 -8.56 5.44
N MET A 526 -5.24 -7.42 6.07
CA MET A 526 -3.96 -6.72 5.91
C MET A 526 -2.75 -7.66 6.02
N HIS A 527 -1.77 -7.47 5.14
CA HIS A 527 -0.59 -8.33 4.95
C HIS A 527 -0.87 -9.74 4.40
N SER A 528 -2.09 -10.03 3.94
CA SER A 528 -2.37 -11.22 3.14
C SER A 528 -1.81 -11.09 1.73
N ILE A 529 -1.53 -12.23 1.08
CA ILE A 529 -1.30 -12.24 -0.37
C ILE A 529 -2.52 -11.72 -1.16
N ARG A 530 -3.72 -11.73 -0.54
CA ARG A 530 -4.95 -11.22 -1.14
C ARG A 530 -5.87 -10.61 -0.08
N GLU A 531 -5.88 -9.29 -0.06
CA GLU A 531 -6.55 -8.41 0.87
C GLU A 531 -7.92 -7.97 0.32
N MET A 532 -8.68 -7.21 1.12
CA MET A 532 -10.02 -6.77 0.78
C MET A 532 -10.32 -5.36 1.29
N CYS A 533 -10.68 -4.43 0.39
CA CYS A 533 -11.21 -3.11 0.75
C CYS A 533 -12.51 -2.81 -0.02
N ALA A 534 -13.17 -1.71 0.30
CA ALA A 534 -14.41 -1.27 -0.34
C ALA A 534 -14.15 -0.32 -1.53
N THR A 535 -14.98 -0.41 -2.57
CA THR A 535 -14.86 0.45 -3.75
C THR A 535 -15.10 1.93 -3.45
N ASP A 536 -16.01 2.23 -2.52
CA ASP A 536 -16.35 3.62 -2.19
C ASP A 536 -15.24 4.29 -1.39
N ASP A 537 -14.53 3.55 -0.53
CA ASP A 537 -13.40 4.09 0.23
C ASP A 537 -12.24 4.52 -0.67
N VAL A 538 -12.00 3.82 -1.79
CA VAL A 538 -11.03 4.26 -2.81
C VAL A 538 -11.42 5.61 -3.41
N ARG A 539 -12.71 5.78 -3.74
CA ARG A 539 -13.23 7.04 -4.29
C ARG A 539 -13.14 8.17 -3.27
N HIS A 540 -13.48 7.89 -2.02
CA HIS A 540 -13.33 8.84 -0.91
C HIS A 540 -11.87 9.24 -0.72
N SER A 541 -10.92 8.29 -0.75
CA SER A 541 -9.48 8.55 -0.63
C SER A 541 -8.97 9.48 -1.70
N TYR A 542 -9.26 9.16 -2.96
CA TYR A 542 -8.89 10.01 -4.09
C TYR A 542 -9.47 11.42 -3.96
N ASN A 543 -10.77 11.55 -3.70
CA ASN A 543 -11.44 12.85 -3.60
C ASN A 543 -10.88 13.68 -2.43
N HIS A 544 -10.60 13.06 -1.29
CA HIS A 544 -10.06 13.75 -0.12
C HIS A 544 -8.65 14.24 -0.36
N PHE A 545 -7.77 13.42 -0.93
CA PHE A 545 -6.40 13.83 -1.26
C PHE A 545 -6.38 14.93 -2.32
N LYS A 546 -7.29 14.89 -3.29
CA LYS A 546 -7.43 15.96 -4.29
C LYS A 546 -7.87 17.28 -3.63
N ALA A 547 -8.92 17.24 -2.81
CA ALA A 547 -9.39 18.39 -2.05
C ALA A 547 -8.29 18.95 -1.12
N TYR A 548 -7.49 18.08 -0.51
CA TYR A 548 -6.34 18.48 0.30
C TYR A 548 -5.32 19.30 -0.50
N PHE A 549 -4.93 18.84 -1.69
CA PHE A 549 -4.03 19.59 -2.55
C PHE A 549 -4.60 20.94 -3.00
N GLU A 550 -5.91 21.03 -3.22
CA GLU A 550 -6.57 22.24 -3.73
C GLU A 550 -6.84 23.30 -2.65
N GLU A 551 -7.08 22.90 -1.40
CA GLU A 551 -7.56 23.82 -0.35
C GLU A 551 -6.60 24.07 0.81
N PHE A 552 -5.60 23.21 1.04
CA PHE A 552 -4.81 23.25 2.27
C PHE A 552 -4.23 24.63 2.57
N SER A 553 -3.61 25.31 1.60
CA SER A 553 -2.97 26.63 1.77
C SER A 553 -3.93 27.66 2.39
N GLN A 554 -5.17 27.71 1.88
CA GLN A 554 -6.17 28.68 2.30
C GLN A 554 -6.76 28.36 3.68
N LEU A 555 -6.76 27.08 4.05
CA LEU A 555 -7.21 26.65 5.36
C LEU A 555 -6.15 26.88 6.43
N ASP A 556 -4.90 26.50 6.16
CA ASP A 556 -3.80 26.58 7.13
C ASP A 556 -3.53 28.04 7.55
N ASP A 557 -3.65 29.00 6.62
CA ASP A 557 -3.55 30.44 6.89
C ASP A 557 -4.57 30.96 7.93
N LYS A 558 -5.65 30.20 8.18
CA LYS A 558 -6.71 30.56 9.14
C LYS A 558 -6.54 29.90 10.50
N ILE A 559 -5.50 29.09 10.69
CA ILE A 559 -5.28 28.30 11.89
C ILE A 559 -4.13 28.92 12.69
N ALA A 560 -4.40 29.21 13.96
CA ALA A 560 -3.41 29.73 14.91
C ALA A 560 -3.37 28.84 16.14
N VAL A 561 -2.20 28.24 16.41
CA VAL A 561 -1.96 27.34 17.56
C VAL A 561 -0.75 27.80 18.35
N ASP A 562 0.37 28.08 17.67
CA ASP A 562 1.59 28.62 18.25
C ASP A 562 1.93 29.97 17.60
N PHE A 563 2.38 30.95 18.40
CA PHE A 563 2.73 32.32 17.97
C PHE A 563 4.21 32.62 18.14
#